data_AF-A0A699KF60-F1
#
_entry.id   AF-A0A699KF60-F1
#
_cell.length_a   1.000
_cell.length_b   1.000
_cell.length_c   1.000
_cell.angle_alpha   90.00
_cell.angle_beta   90.00
_cell.angle_gamma   90.00
#
_symmetry.space_group_name_H-M   'P 1'
#
loop_
_entity.id
_entity.type
_entity.pdbx_description
1 polymer ?
#
loop_
_entity_poly.entity_id
_entity_poly.type
_entity_poly.pdbx_seq_one_letter_code
_entity_poly.pdbx_strand_id
1 'polypeptide(L)'
;METGEINSKETLELIKRTLTDYQAQAEFRKEKENPTPYQRIVNKLKSQGRNNISKEEILEEYLKEMKEDLVRNFKYQKSDSLMKASSEDENQFNCLAGESQPKDLEDSEEIPLEDIFEEINGIQTY
;
A
#
# COMPACT_ATOMS: atom_id res chain seq x y z
N MET A 1 -13.54 23.38 61.13
CA MET A 1 -12.65 22.98 60.02
C MET A 1 -13.37 21.88 59.29
N GLU A 2 -13.98 22.23 58.15
CA GLU A 2 -14.82 21.31 57.38
C GLU A 2 -13.97 20.69 56.28
N THR A 3 -13.97 19.37 56.24
CA THR A 3 -13.05 18.47 55.53
C THR A 3 -13.15 18.62 54.01
N GLY A 4 -12.05 19.02 53.36
CA GLY A 4 -11.90 19.12 51.90
C GLY A 4 -11.73 17.78 51.16
N GLU A 5 -12.42 16.73 51.61
CA GLU A 5 -12.24 15.35 51.11
C GLU A 5 -13.31 14.91 50.09
N ILE A 6 -14.34 15.73 49.84
CA ILE A 6 -15.58 15.27 49.21
C ILE A 6 -15.49 15.19 47.67
N ASN A 7 -14.57 15.93 47.02
CA ASN A 7 -14.56 16.04 45.55
C ASN A 7 -13.45 15.23 44.84
N SER A 8 -12.43 14.78 45.56
CA SER A 8 -11.27 14.10 44.97
C SER A 8 -11.57 12.65 44.60
N LYS A 9 -12.38 11.94 45.41
CA LYS A 9 -12.71 10.53 45.20
C LYS A 9 -13.58 10.32 43.96
N GLU A 10 -14.62 11.13 43.80
CA GLU A 10 -15.51 11.09 42.63
C GLU A 10 -14.75 11.46 41.36
N THR A 11 -13.89 12.47 41.43
CA THR A 11 -13.02 12.86 40.31
C THR A 11 -12.08 11.73 39.91
N LEU A 12 -11.47 11.03 40.88
CA LEU A 12 -10.59 9.90 40.61
C LEU A 12 -11.34 8.70 40.02
N GLU A 13 -12.57 8.42 40.46
CA GLU A 13 -13.40 7.38 39.85
C GLU A 13 -13.81 7.72 38.42
N LEU A 14 -14.17 8.98 38.16
CA LEU A 14 -14.47 9.45 36.81
C LEU A 14 -13.26 9.27 35.89
N ILE A 15 -12.07 9.67 36.33
CA ILE A 15 -10.82 9.48 35.56
C ILE A 15 -10.58 8.01 35.25
N LYS A 16 -10.74 7.11 36.24
CA LYS A 16 -10.54 5.66 36.03
C LYS A 16 -11.53 5.09 35.02
N ARG A 17 -12.80 5.48 35.10
CA ARG A 17 -13.83 5.04 34.15
C ARG A 17 -13.50 5.52 32.74
N THR A 18 -13.18 6.80 32.58
CA THR A 18 -12.82 7.37 31.29
C THR A 18 -11.58 6.72 30.67
N LEU A 19 -10.55 6.39 31.47
CA LEU A 19 -9.38 5.64 31.00
C LEU A 19 -9.75 4.25 30.50
N THR A 20 -10.64 3.56 31.21
CA THR A 20 -11.13 2.23 30.82
C THR A 20 -11.91 2.32 29.49
N ASP A 21 -12.76 3.33 29.34
CA ASP A 21 -13.54 3.55 28.12
C ASP A 21 -12.62 3.85 26.92
N TYR A 22 -11.58 4.67 27.10
CA TYR A 22 -10.59 4.93 26.05
C TYR A 22 -9.79 3.68 25.68
N GLN A 23 -9.41 2.86 26.66
CA GLN A 23 -8.69 1.63 26.40
C GLN A 23 -9.56 0.63 25.61
N ALA A 24 -10.82 0.45 26.00
CA ALA A 24 -11.77 -0.38 25.27
C ALA A 24 -12.01 0.16 23.85
N GLN A 25 -12.11 1.47 23.68
CA GLN A 25 -12.24 2.08 22.35
C GLN A 25 -10.99 1.85 21.48
N ALA A 26 -9.79 1.92 22.06
CA ALA A 26 -8.55 1.66 21.35
C ALA A 26 -8.43 0.19 20.92
N GLU A 27 -8.82 -0.76 21.78
CA GLU A 27 -8.87 -2.19 21.46
C GLU A 27 -9.91 -2.49 20.36
N PHE A 28 -11.10 -1.91 20.46
CA PHE A 28 -12.13 -2.03 19.41
C PHE A 28 -11.67 -1.43 18.06
N ARG A 29 -10.86 -0.36 18.07
CA ARG A 29 -10.28 0.20 16.85
C ARG A 29 -9.24 -0.72 16.22
N LYS A 30 -8.44 -1.44 17.01
CA LYS A 30 -7.52 -2.47 16.51
C LYS A 30 -8.27 -3.64 15.87
N GLU A 31 -9.41 -4.01 16.43
CA GLU A 31 -10.26 -5.08 15.88
C GLU A 31 -10.96 -4.66 14.57
N LYS A 32 -11.21 -3.35 14.40
CA LYS A 32 -11.75 -2.76 13.17
C LYS A 32 -10.70 -2.43 12.10
N GLU A 33 -9.43 -2.73 12.34
CA GLU A 33 -8.41 -2.54 11.32
C GLU A 33 -8.67 -3.53 10.18
N ASN A 34 -8.75 -3.03 8.94
CA ASN A 34 -8.95 -3.90 7.79
C ASN A 34 -7.80 -4.91 7.76
N PRO A 35 -8.08 -6.22 7.62
CA PRO A 35 -7.02 -7.21 7.61
C PRO A 35 -6.04 -6.88 6.49
N THR A 36 -4.75 -6.97 6.79
CA THR A 36 -3.71 -6.81 5.78
C THR A 36 -3.94 -7.82 4.64
N PRO A 37 -3.47 -7.56 3.41
CA PRO A 37 -3.63 -8.51 2.31
C PRO A 37 -3.17 -9.93 2.69
N TYR A 38 -2.07 -10.04 3.43
CA TYR A 38 -1.58 -11.30 3.99
C TYR A 38 -2.58 -11.95 4.97
N GLN A 39 -3.08 -11.19 5.95
CA GLN A 39 -4.08 -11.69 6.90
C GLN A 39 -5.36 -12.12 6.21
N ARG A 40 -5.80 -11.40 5.18
CA ARG A 40 -6.99 -11.75 4.38
C ARG A 40 -6.82 -13.12 3.72
N ILE A 41 -5.66 -13.38 3.11
CA ILE A 41 -5.37 -14.66 2.45
C ILE A 41 -5.27 -15.79 3.47
N VAL A 42 -4.55 -15.58 4.58
CA VAL A 42 -4.44 -16.56 5.66
C VAL A 42 -5.83 -16.92 6.21
N ASN A 43 -6.68 -15.91 6.45
CA ASN A 43 -8.04 -16.12 6.95
C ASN A 43 -8.91 -16.86 5.93
N LYS A 44 -8.80 -16.55 4.64
CA LYS A 44 -9.46 -17.26 3.53
C LYS A 44 -9.04 -18.74 3.47
N LEU A 45 -7.74 -19.02 3.58
CA LEU A 45 -7.22 -20.39 3.56
C LEU A 45 -7.66 -21.18 4.80
N LYS A 46 -7.62 -20.55 5.98
CA LYS A 46 -8.11 -21.15 7.23
C LYS A 46 -9.61 -21.43 7.17
N SER A 47 -10.41 -20.52 6.62
CA SER A 47 -11.86 -20.74 6.48
C SER A 47 -12.21 -21.86 5.47
N GLN A 48 -11.29 -22.19 4.57
CA GLN A 48 -11.37 -23.38 3.70
C GLN A 48 -10.93 -24.69 4.40
N GLY A 49 -10.62 -24.65 5.69
CA GLY A 49 -10.20 -25.82 6.47
C GLY A 49 -8.71 -26.17 6.31
N ARG A 50 -7.90 -25.31 5.70
CA ARG A 50 -6.45 -25.49 5.60
C ARG A 50 -5.79 -24.93 6.86
N ASN A 51 -5.39 -25.81 7.78
CA ASN A 51 -4.78 -25.41 9.06
C ASN A 51 -3.25 -25.34 9.01
N ASN A 52 -2.61 -26.13 8.14
CA ASN A 52 -1.16 -26.20 7.98
C ASN A 52 -0.73 -25.50 6.69
N ILE A 53 -0.86 -24.18 6.65
CA ILE A 53 -0.57 -23.39 5.45
C ILE A 53 0.91 -23.01 5.44
N SER A 54 1.62 -23.31 4.35
CA SER A 54 3.01 -22.89 4.18
C SER A 54 3.13 -21.42 3.75
N LYS A 55 4.33 -20.83 3.89
CA LYS A 55 4.55 -19.45 3.41
C LYS A 55 4.45 -19.37 1.89
N GLU A 56 4.90 -20.40 1.20
CA GLU A 56 4.88 -20.55 -0.24
C GLU A 56 3.45 -20.60 -0.77
N GLU A 57 2.55 -21.35 -0.12
CA GLU A 57 1.13 -21.40 -0.49
C GLU A 57 0.44 -20.04 -0.32
N ILE A 58 0.79 -19.30 0.74
CA ILE A 58 0.25 -17.95 0.96
C ILE A 58 0.73 -17.00 -0.14
N LEU A 59 2.01 -17.09 -0.51
CA LEU A 59 2.59 -16.28 -1.57
C LEU A 59 1.95 -16.60 -2.94
N GLU A 60 1.70 -17.87 -3.23
CA GLU A 60 1.06 -18.29 -4.47
C GLU A 60 -0.37 -17.72 -4.60
N GLU A 61 -1.19 -17.84 -3.54
CA GLU A 61 -2.53 -17.25 -3.56
C GLU A 61 -2.50 -15.72 -3.61
N TYR A 62 -1.50 -15.08 -2.99
CA TYR A 62 -1.32 -13.63 -3.09
C TYR A 62 -1.04 -13.18 -4.53
N LEU A 63 -0.09 -13.82 -5.20
CA LEU A 63 0.26 -13.51 -6.59
C LEU A 63 -0.91 -13.80 -7.55
N LYS A 64 -1.67 -14.85 -7.28
CA LYS A 64 -2.87 -15.18 -8.04
C LYS A 64 -3.94 -14.09 -7.89
N GLU A 65 -4.22 -13.63 -6.67
CA GLU A 65 -5.20 -12.56 -6.43
C GLU A 65 -4.76 -11.25 -7.10
N MET A 66 -3.47 -10.89 -7.01
CA MET A 66 -2.92 -9.73 -7.72
C MET A 66 -3.10 -9.83 -9.25
N LYS A 67 -2.83 -11.00 -9.83
CA LYS A 67 -3.01 -11.23 -11.27
C LYS A 67 -4.47 -11.08 -11.68
N GLU A 68 -5.39 -11.66 -10.91
CA GLU A 68 -6.83 -11.57 -11.18
C GLU A 68 -7.34 -10.13 -11.08
N ASP A 69 -6.87 -9.36 -10.10
CA ASP A 69 -7.21 -7.95 -9.95
C ASP A 69 -6.69 -7.11 -11.11
N LEU A 70 -5.43 -7.32 -11.51
CA LEU A 70 -4.83 -6.64 -12.63
C LEU A 70 -5.59 -6.91 -13.94
N VAL A 71 -5.90 -8.17 -14.25
CA VAL A 71 -6.67 -8.56 -15.45
C VAL A 71 -8.05 -7.91 -15.43
N ARG A 72 -8.70 -7.87 -14.27
CA ARG A 72 -10.01 -7.25 -14.09
C ARG A 72 -9.95 -5.75 -14.38
N ASN A 73 -8.96 -5.04 -13.85
CA ASN A 73 -8.79 -3.60 -14.05
C ASN A 73 -8.54 -3.26 -15.53
N PHE A 74 -7.75 -4.05 -16.25
CA PHE A 74 -7.59 -3.89 -17.71
C PHE A 74 -8.87 -4.16 -18.50
N LYS A 75 -9.68 -5.13 -18.07
CA LYS A 75 -10.97 -5.43 -18.73
C LYS A 75 -11.95 -4.27 -18.60
N TYR A 76 -11.98 -3.59 -17.46
CA TYR A 76 -12.80 -2.39 -17.25
C TYR A 76 -12.30 -1.17 -18.02
N GLN A 77 -10.98 -0.97 -18.16
CA GLN A 77 -10.45 0.15 -18.97
C GLN A 77 -10.81 0.03 -20.46
N LYS A 78 -10.94 -1.18 -20.99
CA LYS A 78 -11.23 -1.39 -22.42
C LYS A 78 -12.68 -1.06 -22.80
N SER A 79 -13.61 -1.06 -21.85
CA SER A 79 -15.04 -0.81 -22.11
C SER A 79 -15.44 0.67 -22.18
N ASP A 80 -14.76 1.55 -21.45
CA ASP A 80 -15.15 2.99 -21.39
C ASP A 80 -14.43 3.88 -22.42
N SER A 81 -13.29 3.45 -22.96
CA SER A 81 -12.52 4.24 -23.94
C SER A 81 -13.02 4.12 -25.38
N LEU A 82 -13.98 3.24 -25.68
CA LEU A 82 -14.39 2.98 -27.08
C LEU A 82 -15.50 3.92 -27.60
N MET A 83 -16.05 4.79 -26.75
CA MET A 83 -17.12 5.73 -27.12
C MET A 83 -16.67 7.17 -26.89
N LYS A 84 -15.90 7.72 -27.83
CA LYS A 84 -15.90 9.12 -28.31
C LYS A 84 -14.62 9.38 -29.14
N ALA A 85 -14.58 8.79 -30.33
CA ALA A 85 -13.76 9.30 -31.42
C ALA A 85 -14.72 9.64 -32.57
N SER A 86 -15.38 10.79 -32.48
CA SER A 86 -16.00 11.44 -33.63
C SER A 86 -16.24 12.91 -33.30
N SER A 87 -15.28 13.73 -33.68
CA SER A 87 -15.53 14.99 -34.35
C SER A 87 -14.27 15.28 -35.16
N GLU A 88 -14.43 15.35 -36.47
CA GLU A 88 -13.46 15.96 -37.37
C GLU A 88 -13.08 17.33 -36.82
N ASP A 89 -11.89 17.44 -36.24
CA ASP A 89 -11.26 18.73 -36.05
C ASP A 89 -9.78 18.57 -36.39
N GLU A 90 -9.35 19.41 -37.31
CA GLU A 90 -8.05 19.40 -37.96
C GLU A 90 -6.96 19.80 -36.96
N ASN A 91 -6.64 18.94 -36.00
CA ASN A 91 -5.50 19.17 -35.12
C ASN A 91 -4.21 18.81 -35.87
N GLN A 92 -3.73 19.81 -36.61
CA GLN A 92 -2.43 19.90 -37.24
C GLN A 92 -1.30 19.92 -36.17
N PHE A 93 -1.16 18.84 -35.40
CA PHE A 93 0.03 18.63 -34.58
C PHE A 93 1.11 17.97 -35.44
N ASN A 94 1.95 18.81 -36.06
CA ASN A 94 3.22 18.34 -36.61
C ASN A 94 4.12 17.92 -35.44
N CYS A 95 4.21 16.60 -35.18
CA CYS A 95 5.22 16.04 -34.29
C CYS A 95 6.62 16.26 -34.89
N LEU A 96 7.29 17.33 -34.49
CA LEU A 96 8.72 17.56 -34.72
C LEU A 96 9.58 16.83 -33.67
N ALA A 97 9.24 15.58 -33.34
CA ALA A 97 10.04 14.75 -32.44
C ALA A 97 10.85 13.74 -33.27
N GLY A 98 11.77 14.25 -34.11
CA GLY A 98 12.48 13.40 -35.08
C GLY A 98 13.95 13.74 -35.33
N GLU A 99 14.52 14.82 -34.78
CA GLU A 99 15.91 15.19 -35.03
C GLU A 99 16.53 15.94 -33.85
N SER A 100 16.98 15.23 -32.81
CA SER A 100 18.05 15.68 -31.90
C SER A 100 18.35 14.63 -30.83
N GLN A 101 18.83 13.47 -31.24
CA GLN A 101 19.88 12.82 -30.47
C GLN A 101 21.15 12.91 -31.30
N PRO A 102 22.24 13.53 -30.79
CA PRO A 102 23.51 13.46 -31.48
C PRO A 102 23.87 11.99 -31.64
N LYS A 103 24.14 11.58 -32.88
CA LYS A 103 24.40 10.21 -33.29
C LYS A 103 25.72 9.63 -32.73
N ASP A 104 26.42 10.44 -31.93
CA ASP A 104 27.76 10.17 -31.42
C ASP A 104 27.81 10.02 -29.89
N LEU A 105 26.68 9.75 -29.23
CA LEU A 105 26.66 9.34 -27.81
C LEU A 105 26.36 7.84 -27.64
N GLU A 106 26.88 7.01 -28.53
CA GLU A 106 27.07 5.58 -28.29
C GLU A 106 28.37 5.39 -27.50
N ASP A 107 28.39 5.76 -26.22
CA ASP A 107 29.23 5.10 -25.20
C ASP A 107 28.86 5.63 -23.81
N SER A 108 27.63 5.37 -23.36
CA SER A 108 27.43 5.36 -21.92
C SER A 108 27.96 4.01 -21.44
N GLU A 109 29.21 3.98 -20.96
CA GLU A 109 29.75 2.83 -20.22
C GLU A 109 28.69 2.41 -19.19
N GLU A 110 28.16 1.20 -19.37
CA GLU A 110 27.20 0.60 -18.47
C GLU A 110 27.89 0.44 -17.12
N ILE A 111 27.64 1.35 -16.18
CA ILE A 111 28.19 1.27 -14.83
C ILE A 111 27.58 0.01 -14.18
N PRO A 112 28.38 -0.99 -13.77
CA PRO A 112 27.88 -2.18 -13.12
C PRO A 112 27.12 -1.82 -11.84
N LEU A 113 25.98 -2.48 -11.60
CA LEU A 113 25.15 -2.21 -10.43
C LEU A 113 25.91 -2.41 -9.10
N GLU A 114 26.86 -3.34 -9.06
CA GLU A 114 27.77 -3.55 -7.93
C GLU A 114 28.53 -2.27 -7.52
N ASP A 115 29.01 -1.46 -8.47
CA ASP A 115 29.77 -0.24 -8.17
C ASP A 115 28.87 0.82 -7.50
N ILE A 116 27.59 0.86 -7.88
CA ILE A 116 26.59 1.75 -7.28
C ILE A 116 26.28 1.32 -5.84
N PHE A 117 26.20 0.01 -5.57
CA PHE A 117 25.92 -0.50 -4.22
C PHE A 117 27.10 -0.30 -3.27
N GLU A 118 28.35 -0.42 -3.75
CA GLU A 118 29.52 -0.12 -2.94
C GLU A 118 29.60 1.36 -2.56
N GLU A 119 29.28 2.27 -3.48
CA GLU A 119 29.25 3.71 -3.22
C GLU A 119 28.21 4.07 -2.14
N ILE A 120 27.02 3.48 -2.19
CA ILE A 120 25.97 3.69 -1.19
C ILE A 120 26.38 3.16 0.19
N ASN A 121 27.04 2.01 0.23
CA ASN A 121 27.48 1.39 1.49
C ASN A 121 28.68 2.10 2.12
N GLY A 122 29.53 2.77 1.33
CA GLY A 122 30.64 3.58 1.82
C GLY A 122 30.23 4.88 2.53
N ILE A 123 29.02 5.37 2.29
CA ILE A 123 28.50 6.62 2.90
C ILE A 123 27.99 6.40 4.33
N GLN A 124 27.78 5.16 4.77
CA GLN A 124 27.22 4.82 6.09
C GLN A 124 28.22 4.79 7.26
N THR A 125 29.49 5.15 7.03
CA THR A 125 30.48 5.29 8.11
C THR A 125 30.98 6.72 8.25
N TYR A 126 30.16 7.59 8.84
CA TYR A 126 30.58 8.76 9.63
C TYR A 126 29.57 9.03 10.75
#